data_AF-A0A7C5J4J8-F1
#
_entry.id   AF-A0A7C5J4J8-F1
#
_cell.length_a   1.000
_cell.length_b   1.000
_cell.length_c   1.000
_cell.angle_alpha   90.00
_cell.angle_beta   90.00
_cell.angle_gamma   90.00
#
_symmetry.space_group_name_H-M   'P 1'
#
loop_
_entity.id
_entity.type
_entity.pdbx_description
1 polymer ?
#
loop_
_entity_poly.entity_id
_entity_poly.type
_entity_poly.pdbx_seq_one_letter_code
_entity_poly.pdbx_strand_id
1 'polypeptide(L)'
;MSDGLAVGGCRERDAGVGLRAGSASEDDDHQADRGRAKARHGAAYDGRARYASVDAELGAVSYCRYTGRSAMEWPDGKRFAFTVFDDTDRSTLDNVREVYALLADLGMKTTKSVWPIEGWNEPTIPGTTCEDDAYRAWTLELHRQGFEIGYHNATFHGVERTHTERALDRFAEIYGHAPRSAANHADNDEALYWGEARLGGLNRLAYRALHGGRARLTYGHVEGDPRFWGDLCRERIRYFRNFVFDDIDTLAACPIMPY
;
A
#
# COMPACT_ATOMS: atom_id res chain seq x y z
N MET A 1 10.68 -56.09 26.75
CA MET A 1 9.69 -56.82 27.56
C MET A 1 8.51 -55.87 27.73
N SER A 2 7.36 -55.99 27.09
CA SER A 2 6.81 -57.02 26.21
C SER A 2 5.68 -56.36 25.40
N ASP A 3 5.56 -56.74 24.12
CA ASP A 3 4.37 -57.08 23.32
C ASP A 3 2.98 -56.65 23.83
N GLY A 4 2.00 -56.24 23.03
CA GLY A 4 1.80 -56.35 21.58
C GLY A 4 0.31 -56.63 21.29
N LEU A 5 -0.17 -56.22 20.08
CA LEU A 5 -1.26 -56.82 19.26
C LEU A 5 -2.69 -56.81 19.86
N ALA A 6 -3.84 -56.79 19.15
CA ALA A 6 -4.23 -57.15 17.78
C ALA A 6 -5.59 -56.45 17.44
N VAL A 7 -5.86 -55.98 16.21
CA VAL A 7 -6.51 -56.63 15.03
C VAL A 7 -8.02 -56.96 15.14
N GLY A 8 -8.79 -56.51 14.14
CA GLY A 8 -10.07 -57.08 13.65
C GLY A 8 -11.04 -56.00 13.14
N GLY A 9 -11.49 -55.89 11.88
CA GLY A 9 -11.41 -56.76 10.70
C GLY A 9 -12.73 -57.48 10.41
N CYS A 10 -13.61 -56.91 9.56
CA CYS A 10 -14.51 -57.60 8.61
C CYS A 10 -15.34 -56.54 7.81
N ARG A 11 -15.24 -56.35 6.49
CA ARG A 11 -15.73 -57.19 5.35
C ARG A 11 -17.27 -57.36 5.38
N GLU A 12 -18.07 -57.22 4.32
CA GLU A 12 -17.87 -57.03 2.86
C GLU A 12 -19.27 -57.01 2.19
N ARG A 13 -19.35 -56.59 0.91
CA ARG A 13 -20.35 -56.89 -0.14
C ARG A 13 -21.66 -56.07 -0.19
N ASP A 14 -22.25 -55.76 -1.35
CA ASP A 14 -21.82 -55.76 -2.78
C ASP A 14 -22.97 -55.11 -3.58
N ALA A 15 -22.61 -54.52 -4.73
CA ALA A 15 -23.36 -54.46 -6.01
C ALA A 15 -24.79 -53.84 -6.09
N GLY A 16 -25.18 -53.11 -7.12
CA GLY A 16 -24.51 -52.71 -8.37
C GLY A 16 -25.49 -51.97 -9.30
N VAL A 17 -24.89 -51.24 -10.24
CA VAL A 17 -25.28 -50.93 -11.64
C VAL A 17 -26.69 -50.36 -11.94
N GLY A 18 -26.70 -49.16 -12.55
CA GLY A 18 -27.82 -48.63 -13.33
C GLY A 18 -27.49 -47.35 -14.09
N LEU A 19 -27.16 -47.47 -15.38
CA LEU A 19 -26.94 -46.40 -16.35
C LEU A 19 -28.23 -45.60 -16.65
N ARG A 20 -28.14 -44.26 -16.80
CA ARG A 20 -28.48 -43.51 -18.04
C ARG A 20 -28.33 -41.97 -17.92
N ALA A 21 -27.57 -41.46 -18.88
CA ALA A 21 -27.53 -40.18 -19.59
C ALA A 21 -28.47 -39.00 -19.24
N GLY A 22 -27.87 -37.80 -19.35
CA GLY A 22 -28.48 -36.46 -19.47
C GLY A 22 -28.16 -35.62 -18.24
N SER A 23 -27.64 -34.39 -18.29
CA SER A 23 -27.38 -33.43 -19.35
C SER A 23 -26.77 -32.18 -18.70
N ALA A 24 -26.03 -31.39 -19.48
CA ALA A 24 -25.55 -30.02 -19.20
C ALA A 24 -24.25 -29.87 -18.39
N SER A 25 -23.28 -29.28 -19.09
CA SER A 25 -21.96 -28.81 -18.66
C SER A 25 -22.07 -27.64 -17.68
N GLU A 26 -21.37 -27.71 -16.56
CA GLU A 26 -21.11 -26.56 -15.66
C GLU A 26 -19.79 -25.84 -16.01
N ASP A 27 -19.20 -26.15 -17.17
CA ASP A 27 -17.93 -25.56 -17.65
C ASP A 27 -18.11 -24.38 -18.63
N ASP A 28 -19.34 -23.95 -18.92
CA ASP A 28 -19.61 -22.89 -19.92
C ASP A 28 -19.83 -21.47 -19.34
N ASP A 29 -20.00 -21.29 -18.02
CA ASP A 29 -20.31 -19.98 -17.43
C ASP A 29 -19.08 -19.09 -17.11
N HIS A 30 -17.87 -19.65 -17.13
CA HIS A 30 -16.63 -18.86 -16.95
C HIS A 30 -15.97 -18.39 -18.27
N GLN A 31 -16.51 -18.80 -19.41
CA GLN A 31 -16.07 -18.33 -20.73
C GLN A 31 -17.01 -17.29 -21.37
N ALA A 32 -18.26 -17.21 -20.93
CA ALA A 32 -19.23 -16.23 -21.43
C ALA A 32 -18.96 -14.78 -20.96
N ASP A 33 -18.31 -14.58 -19.80
CA ASP A 33 -17.99 -13.24 -19.30
C ASP A 33 -16.71 -12.64 -19.94
N ARG A 34 -15.84 -13.51 -20.46
CA ARG A 34 -14.64 -13.10 -21.22
C ARG A 34 -14.96 -12.53 -22.61
N GLY A 35 -16.18 -12.76 -23.12
CA GLY A 35 -16.66 -12.29 -24.42
C GLY A 35 -17.39 -10.94 -24.39
N ARG A 36 -17.92 -10.51 -23.22
CA ARG A 36 -18.65 -9.22 -23.10
C ARG A 36 -17.79 -8.05 -22.62
N ALA A 37 -16.63 -8.31 -22.02
CA ALA A 37 -15.68 -7.27 -21.61
C ALA A 37 -14.90 -6.63 -22.79
N LYS A 38 -14.91 -7.24 -23.99
CA LYS A 38 -14.17 -6.75 -25.17
C LYS A 38 -14.92 -5.77 -26.09
N ALA A 39 -16.17 -5.42 -25.79
CA ALA A 39 -17.00 -4.58 -26.66
C ALA A 39 -17.42 -3.22 -26.05
N ARG A 40 -16.69 -2.72 -25.04
CA ARG A 40 -16.87 -1.35 -24.50
C ARG A 40 -15.53 -0.63 -24.29
N HIS A 41 -14.61 -0.76 -25.24
CA HIS A 41 -13.46 0.14 -25.36
C HIS A 41 -13.73 1.09 -26.54
N GLY A 42 -14.56 2.09 -26.29
CA GLY A 42 -15.06 3.03 -27.29
C GLY A 42 -15.40 4.38 -26.70
N ALA A 43 -14.63 4.84 -25.72
CA ALA A 43 -14.54 6.24 -25.33
C ALA A 43 -13.10 6.46 -24.88
N ALA A 44 -12.31 7.17 -25.69
CA ALA A 44 -11.00 7.62 -25.28
C ALA A 44 -11.19 8.53 -24.06
N TYR A 45 -10.83 8.04 -22.87
CA TYR A 45 -10.78 8.85 -21.66
C TYR A 45 -9.62 9.84 -21.83
N ASP A 46 -9.93 11.06 -22.27
CA ASP A 46 -8.94 12.12 -22.42
C ASP A 46 -8.58 12.73 -21.06
N GLY A 47 -7.73 12.02 -20.32
CA GLY A 47 -7.16 12.52 -19.06
C GLY A 47 -6.34 13.81 -19.21
N ARG A 48 -6.00 14.26 -20.44
CA ARG A 48 -5.27 15.51 -20.66
C ARG A 48 -6.13 16.74 -20.39
N ALA A 49 -7.43 16.67 -20.65
CA ALA A 49 -8.34 17.80 -20.50
C ALA A 49 -8.57 18.19 -19.03
N ARG A 50 -8.51 17.23 -18.08
CA ARG A 50 -8.70 17.51 -16.65
C ARG A 50 -7.44 17.99 -15.92
N TYR A 51 -6.24 17.62 -16.36
CA TYR A 51 -5.03 18.21 -15.77
C TYR A 51 -4.93 19.71 -16.02
N ALA A 52 -5.45 20.20 -17.16
CA ALA A 52 -5.46 21.63 -17.48
C ALA A 52 -6.43 22.45 -16.60
N SER A 53 -7.51 21.85 -16.08
CA SER A 53 -8.48 22.57 -15.24
C SER A 53 -8.02 22.71 -13.79
N VAL A 54 -7.26 21.75 -13.25
CA VAL A 54 -6.70 21.82 -11.88
C VAL A 54 -5.60 22.88 -11.80
N ASP A 55 -4.78 23.02 -12.84
CA ASP A 55 -3.74 24.06 -12.91
C ASP A 55 -4.33 25.49 -12.94
N ALA A 56 -5.58 25.65 -13.38
CA ALA A 56 -6.27 26.95 -13.43
C ALA A 56 -6.87 27.37 -12.06
N GLU A 57 -7.28 26.43 -11.21
CA GLU A 57 -7.83 26.72 -9.88
C GLU A 57 -6.77 26.94 -8.78
N LEU A 58 -5.56 26.43 -8.96
CA LEU A 58 -4.44 26.64 -8.02
C LEU A 58 -3.76 28.01 -8.16
N GLY A 59 -4.23 28.84 -9.09
CA GLY A 59 -3.72 30.17 -9.41
C GLY A 59 -4.07 31.25 -8.39
N ALA A 60 -3.85 31.04 -7.09
CA ALA A 60 -3.75 32.10 -6.07
C ALA A 60 -3.34 31.58 -4.68
N VAL A 61 -2.51 30.53 -4.56
CA VAL A 61 -1.93 30.22 -3.25
C VAL A 61 -0.83 31.25 -2.98
N SER A 62 -1.18 32.27 -2.20
CA SER A 62 -0.24 33.23 -1.63
C SER A 62 0.89 32.46 -0.95
N TYR A 63 2.08 32.49 -1.54
CA TYR A 63 3.30 32.05 -0.85
C TYR A 63 3.48 32.95 0.36
N CYS A 64 2.99 32.49 1.52
CA CYS A 64 3.23 33.14 2.78
C CYS A 64 4.75 33.24 2.94
N ARG A 65 5.29 34.47 2.87
CA ARG A 65 6.68 34.73 3.22
C ARG A 65 6.83 34.36 4.70
N TYR A 66 7.37 33.18 4.97
CA TYR A 66 7.66 32.72 6.32
C TYR A 66 8.83 33.56 6.87
N THR A 67 8.52 34.69 7.49
CA THR A 67 9.50 35.66 8.02
C THR A 67 9.86 35.41 9.48
N GLY A 68 9.63 34.22 10.03
CA GLY A 68 10.00 33.91 11.40
C GLY A 68 10.08 32.42 11.63
N ARG A 69 11.30 31.89 11.80
CA ARG A 69 11.50 30.56 12.38
C ARG A 69 10.99 30.61 13.81
N SER A 70 9.74 30.19 14.04
CA SER A 70 9.42 29.59 15.33
C SER A 70 10.25 28.30 15.37
N ALA A 71 11.34 28.31 16.13
CA ALA A 71 12.16 27.11 16.30
C ALA A 71 11.26 25.99 16.83
N MET A 72 11.29 24.82 16.21
CA MET A 72 10.55 23.68 16.74
C MET A 72 11.06 23.37 18.15
N GLU A 73 10.14 23.34 19.10
CA GLU A 73 10.43 22.95 20.47
C GLU A 73 10.30 21.44 20.58
N TRP A 74 11.44 20.76 20.64
CA TRP A 74 11.44 19.31 20.86
C TRP A 74 11.33 18.99 22.36
N PRO A 75 10.67 17.87 22.71
CA PRO A 75 10.62 17.39 24.09
C PRO A 75 12.02 17.24 24.70
N ASP A 76 12.11 17.33 26.03
CA ASP A 76 13.33 17.11 26.82
C ASP A 76 14.55 17.95 26.38
N GLY A 77 14.30 19.14 25.80
CA GLY A 77 15.35 20.04 25.35
C GLY A 77 16.20 19.47 24.21
N LYS A 78 15.68 18.50 23.45
CA LYS A 78 16.38 17.97 22.27
C LYS A 78 16.48 19.05 21.19
N ARG A 79 17.46 18.90 20.31
CA ARG A 79 17.72 19.87 19.23
C ARG A 79 17.17 19.41 17.88
N PHE A 80 16.85 18.13 17.77
CA PHE A 80 16.32 17.49 16.57
C PHE A 80 15.55 16.24 16.96
N ALA A 81 14.69 15.78 16.07
CA ALA A 81 14.13 14.45 16.07
C ALA A 81 14.75 13.63 14.93
N PHE A 82 14.92 12.34 15.17
CA PHE A 82 15.27 11.37 14.15
C PHE A 82 14.16 10.33 14.11
N THR A 83 13.64 10.06 12.93
CA THR A 83 12.57 9.08 12.70
C THR A 83 12.94 8.17 11.56
N VAL A 84 12.54 6.91 11.66
CA VAL A 84 12.72 5.90 10.62
C VAL A 84 11.35 5.41 10.22
N PHE A 85 11.04 5.55 8.92
CA PHE A 85 9.90 4.90 8.29
C PHE A 85 10.44 3.79 7.40
N ASP A 86 10.26 2.55 7.84
CA ASP A 86 10.77 1.35 7.18
C ASP A 86 9.70 0.75 6.27
N ASP A 87 9.94 0.84 4.96
CA ASP A 87 9.01 0.35 3.95
C ASP A 87 8.91 -1.19 4.00
N THR A 88 7.72 -1.74 3.81
CA THR A 88 7.52 -3.20 3.76
C THR A 88 8.14 -3.86 2.52
N ASP A 89 8.67 -3.05 1.60
CA ASP A 89 9.38 -3.49 0.41
C ASP A 89 10.53 -4.45 0.77
N ARG A 90 10.50 -5.65 0.18
CA ARG A 90 11.42 -6.78 0.39
C ARG A 90 11.49 -7.28 1.84
N SER A 91 10.59 -6.84 2.70
CA SER A 91 10.53 -7.31 4.08
C SER A 91 9.91 -8.69 4.14
N THR A 92 10.60 -9.62 4.80
CA THR A 92 10.09 -10.92 5.18
C THR A 92 10.37 -11.14 6.66
N LEU A 93 9.58 -11.96 7.34
CA LEU A 93 9.82 -12.21 8.76
C LEU A 93 11.27 -12.62 9.04
N ASP A 94 11.86 -13.45 8.19
CA ASP A 94 13.24 -13.93 8.33
C ASP A 94 14.29 -12.81 8.30
N ASN A 95 14.09 -11.76 7.49
CA ASN A 95 15.11 -10.72 7.30
C ASN A 95 14.92 -9.49 8.21
N VAL A 96 13.68 -9.19 8.64
CA VAL A 96 13.43 -8.03 9.51
C VAL A 96 13.39 -8.36 11.00
N ARG A 97 13.14 -9.63 11.40
CA ARG A 97 12.93 -9.98 12.81
C ARG A 97 14.09 -9.54 13.71
N GLU A 98 15.32 -9.90 13.36
CA GLU A 98 16.50 -9.59 14.19
C GLU A 98 16.84 -8.09 14.19
N VAL A 99 16.54 -7.38 13.10
CA VAL A 99 16.71 -5.91 13.03
C VAL A 99 15.78 -5.23 14.03
N TYR A 100 14.51 -5.63 14.07
CA TYR A 100 13.55 -5.05 15.01
C TYR A 100 13.79 -5.50 16.45
N ALA A 101 14.31 -6.70 16.68
CA ALA A 101 14.76 -7.12 18.01
C ALA A 101 15.86 -6.19 18.52
N LEU A 102 16.87 -5.89 17.69
CA LEU A 102 17.92 -4.93 18.04
C LEU A 102 17.37 -3.52 18.28
N LEU A 103 16.48 -3.01 17.43
CA LEU A 103 15.86 -1.70 17.62
C LEU A 103 15.08 -1.63 18.94
N ALA A 104 14.37 -2.70 19.30
CA ALA A 104 13.65 -2.80 20.56
C ALA A 104 14.61 -2.76 21.77
N ASP A 105 15.70 -3.53 21.72
CA ASP A 105 16.74 -3.57 22.76
C ASP A 105 17.42 -2.21 22.97
N LEU A 106 17.62 -1.46 21.88
CA LEU A 106 18.18 -0.10 21.91
C LEU A 106 17.15 0.97 22.34
N GLY A 107 15.88 0.59 22.53
CA GLY A 107 14.79 1.53 22.81
C GLY A 107 14.44 2.46 21.65
N MET A 108 14.84 2.12 20.42
CA MET A 108 14.59 2.90 19.22
C MET A 108 13.25 2.51 18.59
N LYS A 109 12.23 3.36 18.78
CA LYS A 109 10.92 3.17 18.16
C LYS A 109 10.88 3.79 16.77
N THR A 110 10.40 3.02 15.82
CA THR A 110 10.30 3.37 14.39
C THR A 110 8.88 3.12 13.89
N THR A 111 8.62 3.52 12.64
CA THR A 111 7.41 3.17 11.92
C THR A 111 7.71 2.02 10.97
N LYS A 112 7.08 0.86 11.17
CA LYS A 112 7.10 -0.25 10.21
C LYS A 112 5.86 -0.17 9.33
N SER A 113 6.03 0.05 8.03
CA SER A 113 4.87 -0.04 7.13
C SER A 113 4.52 -1.48 6.79
N VAL A 114 3.28 -1.71 6.37
CA VAL A 114 2.76 -3.04 5.98
C VAL A 114 1.82 -2.95 4.78
N TRP A 115 1.63 -4.10 4.11
CA TRP A 115 0.53 -4.34 3.18
C TRP A 115 -0.59 -5.12 3.88
N PRO A 116 -1.79 -4.53 4.07
CA PRO A 116 -2.85 -5.20 4.82
C PRO A 116 -3.44 -6.44 4.14
N ILE A 117 -3.40 -6.50 2.80
CA ILE A 117 -4.00 -7.57 2.00
C ILE A 117 -3.00 -8.16 1.00
N GLU A 118 -3.24 -9.41 0.62
CA GLU A 118 -2.45 -10.10 -0.41
C GLU A 118 -2.80 -9.57 -1.80
N GLY A 119 -1.77 -9.46 -2.64
CA GLY A 119 -1.92 -9.10 -4.05
C GLY A 119 -2.11 -10.36 -4.90
N TRP A 120 -2.56 -10.18 -6.13
CA TRP A 120 -2.79 -11.29 -7.07
C TRP A 120 -1.94 -11.22 -8.34
N ASN A 121 -1.12 -10.17 -8.47
CA ASN A 121 -0.14 -10.04 -9.54
C ASN A 121 1.25 -10.44 -9.05
N GLU A 122 2.17 -10.73 -9.97
CA GLU A 122 3.58 -10.89 -9.59
C GLU A 122 4.15 -9.52 -9.16
N PRO A 123 4.75 -9.39 -7.96
CA PRO A 123 5.36 -8.14 -7.53
C PRO A 123 6.67 -7.86 -8.25
N THR A 124 6.87 -6.61 -8.68
CA THR A 124 8.22 -6.15 -9.09
C THR A 124 9.15 -6.04 -7.88
N ILE A 125 8.61 -5.60 -6.75
CA ILE A 125 9.30 -5.46 -5.47
C ILE A 125 8.48 -6.27 -4.45
N PRO A 126 8.89 -7.52 -4.13
CA PRO A 126 8.12 -8.41 -3.27
C PRO A 126 8.21 -8.00 -1.81
N GLY A 127 7.46 -8.66 -0.94
CA GLY A 127 7.49 -8.54 0.52
C GLY A 127 6.32 -9.28 1.13
N THR A 128 6.37 -9.56 2.43
CA THR A 128 5.32 -10.30 3.11
C THR A 128 4.16 -9.36 3.50
N THR A 129 2.93 -9.80 3.23
CA THR A 129 1.71 -9.06 3.60
C THR A 129 1.18 -9.49 4.96
N CYS A 130 0.22 -8.76 5.50
CA CYS A 130 -0.48 -9.15 6.72
C CYS A 130 -1.42 -10.34 6.54
N GLU A 131 -1.59 -10.90 5.33
CA GLU A 131 -2.32 -12.16 5.17
C GLU A 131 -1.48 -13.38 5.59
N ASP A 132 -0.15 -13.26 5.62
CA ASP A 132 0.70 -14.24 6.29
C ASP A 132 0.52 -14.15 7.82
N ASP A 133 0.11 -15.26 8.43
CA ASP A 133 -0.22 -15.33 9.85
C ASP A 133 0.99 -15.06 10.76
N ALA A 134 2.18 -15.53 10.39
CA ALA A 134 3.39 -15.37 11.19
C ALA A 134 3.90 -13.92 11.15
N TYR A 135 3.91 -13.32 9.96
CA TYR A 135 4.25 -11.92 9.78
C TYR A 135 3.25 -11.00 10.47
N ARG A 136 1.95 -11.27 10.33
CA ARG A 136 0.91 -10.51 11.04
C ARG A 136 1.09 -10.59 12.55
N ALA A 137 1.30 -11.79 13.11
CA ALA A 137 1.56 -11.95 14.54
C ALA A 137 2.79 -11.16 15.00
N TRP A 138 3.86 -11.15 14.21
CA TRP A 138 5.06 -10.36 14.49
C TRP A 138 4.77 -8.84 14.46
N THR A 139 4.06 -8.33 13.46
CA THR A 139 3.72 -6.89 13.41
C THR A 139 2.80 -6.45 14.56
N LEU A 140 1.89 -7.31 15.03
CA LEU A 140 1.08 -7.06 16.22
C LEU A 140 1.93 -6.99 17.48
N GLU A 141 2.95 -7.84 17.59
CA GLU A 141 3.91 -7.79 18.69
C GLU A 141 4.74 -6.51 18.65
N LEU A 142 5.21 -6.07 17.48
CA LEU A 142 5.85 -4.76 17.33
C LEU A 142 4.94 -3.61 17.78
N HIS A 143 3.68 -3.64 17.37
CA HIS A 143 2.70 -2.66 17.78
C HIS A 143 2.54 -2.62 19.31
N ARG A 144 2.44 -3.79 19.95
CA ARG A 144 2.36 -3.92 21.42
C ARG A 144 3.61 -3.40 22.13
N GLN A 145 4.77 -3.51 21.49
CA GLN A 145 6.02 -2.94 21.98
C GLN A 145 6.16 -1.43 21.74
N GLY A 146 5.18 -0.78 21.12
CA GLY A 146 5.15 0.67 20.90
C GLY A 146 5.84 1.13 19.61
N PHE A 147 6.12 0.23 18.66
CA PHE A 147 6.42 0.65 17.29
C PHE A 147 5.15 1.14 16.61
N GLU A 148 5.27 2.14 15.73
CA GLU A 148 4.15 2.54 14.88
C GLU A 148 4.03 1.54 13.72
N ILE A 149 2.80 1.15 13.38
CA ILE A 149 2.52 0.43 12.15
C ILE A 149 1.94 1.41 11.13
N GLY A 150 2.58 1.51 9.96
CA GLY A 150 2.20 2.40 8.86
C GLY A 150 1.59 1.66 7.67
N TYR A 151 0.96 2.40 6.75
CA TYR A 151 0.33 1.86 5.56
C TYR A 151 1.20 2.09 4.31
N HIS A 152 1.42 1.07 3.48
CA HIS A 152 2.27 1.16 2.27
C HIS A 152 1.52 0.82 0.99
N ASN A 153 0.34 1.42 0.80
CA ASN A 153 -0.70 0.97 -0.13
C ASN A 153 -1.39 -0.34 0.31
N ALA A 154 -2.40 -0.73 -0.46
CA ALA A 154 -3.22 -1.89 -0.17
C ALA A 154 -2.41 -3.19 -0.25
N THR A 155 -1.56 -3.26 -1.28
CA THR A 155 -0.70 -4.39 -1.60
C THR A 155 0.45 -3.92 -2.50
N PHE A 156 1.33 -4.84 -2.94
CA PHE A 156 2.53 -4.60 -3.75
C PHE A 156 2.29 -4.30 -5.24
N HIS A 157 1.03 -4.11 -5.65
CA HIS A 157 0.70 -3.72 -7.01
C HIS A 157 -0.51 -2.78 -7.06
N GLY A 158 -0.70 -2.17 -8.24
CA GLY A 158 -1.83 -1.32 -8.59
C GLY A 158 -3.19 -1.93 -8.28
N VAL A 159 -4.09 -1.20 -7.58
CA VAL A 159 -5.45 -1.67 -7.31
C VAL A 159 -6.52 -0.59 -7.45
N GLU A 160 -7.74 -1.04 -7.74
CA GLU A 160 -8.95 -0.21 -7.74
C GLU A 160 -9.29 0.31 -6.34
N ARG A 161 -10.00 1.45 -6.28
CA ARG A 161 -10.40 2.10 -5.01
C ARG A 161 -11.01 1.13 -4.00
N THR A 162 -11.88 0.22 -4.44
CA THR A 162 -12.58 -0.72 -3.56
C THR A 162 -11.63 -1.64 -2.79
N HIS A 163 -10.48 -1.98 -3.38
CA HIS A 163 -9.46 -2.78 -2.71
C HIS A 163 -8.64 -1.93 -1.74
N THR A 164 -8.39 -0.66 -2.06
CA THR A 164 -7.79 0.31 -1.12
C THR A 164 -8.67 0.51 0.11
N GLU A 165 -9.97 0.69 -0.09
CA GLU A 165 -10.93 0.78 1.02
C GLU A 165 -10.91 -0.49 1.88
N ARG A 166 -11.00 -1.67 1.25
CA ARG A 166 -10.89 -2.97 1.94
C ARG A 166 -9.59 -3.10 2.71
N ALA A 167 -8.47 -2.64 2.16
CA ALA A 167 -7.17 -2.72 2.84
C ALA A 167 -7.08 -1.77 4.04
N LEU A 168 -7.67 -0.59 3.96
CA LEU A 168 -7.77 0.34 5.09
C LEU A 168 -8.67 -0.21 6.20
N ASP A 169 -9.79 -0.83 5.84
CA ASP A 169 -10.67 -1.53 6.79
C ASP A 169 -9.91 -2.70 7.43
N ARG A 170 -9.21 -3.50 6.62
CA ARG A 170 -8.42 -4.63 7.10
C ARG A 170 -7.29 -4.19 8.03
N PHE A 171 -6.62 -3.08 7.74
CA PHE A 171 -5.65 -2.48 8.63
C PHE A 171 -6.29 -2.16 9.99
N ALA A 172 -7.45 -1.50 9.98
CA ALA A 172 -8.16 -1.14 11.19
C ALA A 172 -8.67 -2.35 11.99
N GLU A 173 -9.09 -3.42 11.32
CA GLU A 173 -9.43 -4.70 11.95
C GLU A 173 -8.22 -5.33 12.67
N ILE A 174 -7.05 -5.30 12.03
CA ILE A 174 -5.84 -5.94 12.58
C ILE A 174 -5.31 -5.13 13.78
N TYR A 175 -5.16 -3.81 13.63
CA TYR A 175 -4.48 -2.96 14.62
C TYR A 175 -5.42 -2.19 15.54
N GLY A 176 -6.74 -2.29 15.34
CA GLY A 176 -7.76 -1.60 16.15
C GLY A 176 -7.87 -0.09 15.89
N HIS A 177 -7.19 0.44 14.87
CA HIS A 177 -7.23 1.85 14.49
C HIS A 177 -6.85 2.05 13.00
N ALA A 178 -7.27 3.17 12.42
CA ALA A 178 -6.82 3.58 11.08
C ALA A 178 -5.32 3.94 11.06
N PRO A 179 -4.61 3.75 9.93
CA PRO A 179 -3.19 4.09 9.83
C PRO A 179 -2.95 5.59 10.02
N ARG A 180 -2.02 5.97 10.89
CA ARG A 180 -1.66 7.39 11.09
C ARG A 180 -0.69 7.87 10.01
N SER A 181 0.30 7.05 9.69
CA SER A 181 1.33 7.33 8.71
C SER A 181 1.24 6.39 7.53
N ALA A 182 1.49 6.91 6.33
CA ALA A 182 1.48 6.12 5.10
C ALA A 182 2.56 6.58 4.11
N ALA A 183 2.94 5.69 3.21
CA ALA A 183 3.81 5.98 2.07
C ALA A 183 3.31 5.23 0.83
N ASN A 184 3.74 5.70 -0.36
CA ASN A 184 3.44 4.99 -1.59
C ASN A 184 4.46 3.87 -1.85
N HIS A 185 3.98 2.71 -2.31
CA HIS A 185 4.79 1.75 -3.04
C HIS A 185 5.10 2.29 -4.45
N ALA A 186 6.34 2.11 -4.90
CA ALA A 186 6.82 2.77 -6.12
C ALA A 186 6.08 2.34 -7.40
N ASP A 187 5.59 1.10 -7.43
CA ASP A 187 4.97 0.48 -8.59
C ASP A 187 3.44 0.42 -8.55
N ASN A 188 2.82 1.14 -7.61
CA ASN A 188 1.38 1.25 -7.52
C ASN A 188 0.88 2.43 -8.36
N ASP A 189 -0.04 2.17 -9.28
CA ASP A 189 -0.64 3.20 -10.12
C ASP A 189 -1.77 3.95 -9.41
N GLU A 190 -2.33 3.41 -8.32
CA GLU A 190 -3.20 4.13 -7.40
C GLU A 190 -2.44 5.01 -6.41
N ALA A 191 -1.10 5.09 -6.49
CA ALA A 191 -0.32 5.97 -5.62
C ALA A 191 -0.82 7.44 -5.64
N LEU A 192 -0.80 8.09 -4.48
CA LEU A 192 -1.23 9.48 -4.33
C LEU A 192 -0.10 10.42 -4.71
N TYR A 193 -0.39 11.37 -5.61
CA TYR A 193 0.54 12.41 -6.06
C TYR A 193 1.96 11.87 -6.29
N TRP A 194 2.12 10.87 -7.15
CA TRP A 194 3.40 10.19 -7.39
C TRP A 194 3.91 10.39 -8.82
N GLY A 195 5.19 10.13 -9.05
CA GLY A 195 5.87 10.41 -10.32
C GLY A 195 5.77 11.90 -10.67
N GLU A 196 5.27 12.20 -11.86
CA GLU A 196 5.09 13.59 -12.30
C GLU A 196 4.05 14.37 -11.48
N ALA A 197 3.12 13.68 -10.81
CA ALA A 197 2.07 14.32 -10.02
C ALA A 197 2.59 14.90 -8.69
N ARG A 198 3.86 14.64 -8.33
CA ARG A 198 4.57 15.31 -7.23
C ARG A 198 4.93 16.75 -7.53
N LEU A 199 4.96 17.11 -8.81
CA LEU A 199 5.59 18.34 -9.29
C LEU A 199 4.55 19.27 -9.89
N GLY A 200 4.67 20.56 -9.58
CA GLY A 200 3.89 21.63 -10.21
C GLY A 200 4.67 22.35 -11.32
N GLY A 201 3.93 22.99 -12.23
CA GLY A 201 4.48 23.94 -13.21
C GLY A 201 5.64 23.40 -14.06
N LEU A 202 6.69 24.21 -14.20
CA LEU A 202 7.85 23.89 -15.05
C LEU A 202 8.63 22.65 -14.57
N ASN A 203 8.60 22.33 -13.27
CA ASN A 203 9.28 21.16 -12.73
C ASN A 203 8.67 19.86 -13.26
N ARG A 204 7.34 19.82 -13.42
CA ARG A 204 6.63 18.69 -14.01
C ARG A 204 7.03 18.49 -15.48
N LEU A 205 7.14 19.58 -16.23
CA LEU A 205 7.57 19.54 -17.63
C LEU A 205 9.01 19.04 -17.78
N ALA A 206 9.92 19.56 -16.96
CA ALA A 206 11.32 19.12 -16.93
C ALA A 206 11.43 17.63 -16.57
N TYR A 207 10.70 17.19 -15.55
CA TYR A 207 10.66 15.79 -15.15
C TYR A 207 10.18 14.88 -16.28
N ARG A 208 9.08 15.23 -16.96
CA ARG A 208 8.58 14.49 -18.13
C ARG A 208 9.63 14.39 -19.23
N ALA A 209 10.32 15.49 -19.54
CA ALA A 209 11.35 15.52 -20.57
C ALA A 209 12.53 14.60 -20.23
N LEU A 210 13.02 14.65 -18.99
CA LEU A 210 14.10 13.79 -18.50
C LEU A 210 13.72 12.29 -18.51
N HIS A 211 12.43 11.99 -18.38
CA HIS A 211 11.91 10.62 -18.44
C HIS A 211 11.35 10.25 -19.83
N GLY A 212 11.82 10.92 -20.89
CA GLY A 212 11.49 10.58 -22.28
C GLY A 212 9.99 10.67 -22.62
N GLY A 213 9.24 11.53 -21.91
CA GLY A 213 7.80 11.66 -22.05
C GLY A 213 6.98 10.49 -21.49
N ARG A 214 7.63 9.54 -20.80
CA ARG A 214 7.02 8.33 -20.22
C ARG A 214 7.01 8.38 -18.69
N ALA A 215 6.77 9.54 -18.11
CA ALA A 215 6.61 9.65 -16.67
C ALA A 215 5.48 8.71 -16.21
N ARG A 216 5.74 7.95 -15.14
CA ARG A 216 4.75 7.04 -14.56
C ARG A 216 3.53 7.85 -14.13
N LEU A 217 2.37 7.47 -14.66
CA LEU A 217 1.09 8.06 -14.32
C LEU A 217 0.54 7.37 -13.09
N THR A 218 0.00 8.17 -12.17
CA THR A 218 -0.65 7.69 -10.96
C THR A 218 -1.97 8.40 -10.77
N TYR A 219 -2.93 7.71 -10.19
CA TYR A 219 -4.35 8.04 -10.33
C TYR A 219 -5.10 8.12 -9.01
N GLY A 220 -4.46 7.81 -7.88
CA GLY A 220 -5.11 7.86 -6.56
C GLY A 220 -5.70 9.22 -6.21
N HIS A 221 -5.16 10.29 -6.79
CA HIS A 221 -5.55 11.68 -6.57
C HIS A 221 -6.45 12.25 -7.68
N VAL A 222 -6.79 11.47 -8.71
CA VAL A 222 -7.54 11.93 -9.88
C VAL A 222 -9.02 11.59 -9.73
N GLU A 223 -9.84 12.57 -9.36
CA GLU A 223 -11.29 12.38 -9.21
C GLU A 223 -11.95 11.83 -10.49
N GLY A 224 -12.73 10.76 -10.31
CA GLY A 224 -13.42 10.04 -11.38
C GLY A 224 -12.63 8.89 -12.01
N ASP A 225 -11.34 8.73 -11.69
CA ASP A 225 -10.61 7.50 -12.04
C ASP A 225 -11.04 6.34 -11.11
N PRO A 226 -11.17 5.11 -11.62
CA PRO A 226 -11.50 3.93 -10.80
C PRO A 226 -10.56 3.70 -9.59
N ARG A 227 -9.30 4.15 -9.70
CA ARG A 227 -8.28 4.07 -8.64
C ARG A 227 -8.30 5.26 -7.67
N PHE A 228 -9.21 6.23 -7.84
CA PHE A 228 -9.27 7.41 -6.98
C PHE A 228 -9.58 7.06 -5.52
N TRP A 229 -8.72 7.47 -4.59
CA TRP A 229 -8.91 7.26 -3.15
C TRP A 229 -8.39 8.42 -2.28
N GLY A 230 -8.11 9.58 -2.88
CA GLY A 230 -7.59 10.75 -2.16
C GLY A 230 -8.52 11.26 -1.05
N ASP A 231 -9.83 11.07 -1.19
CA ASP A 231 -10.83 11.32 -0.16
C ASP A 231 -10.70 10.37 1.04
N LEU A 232 -10.52 9.06 0.81
CA LEU A 232 -10.25 8.07 1.86
C LEU A 232 -8.96 8.39 2.61
N CYS A 233 -7.91 8.78 1.88
CA CYS A 233 -6.66 9.23 2.50
C CYS A 233 -6.89 10.44 3.39
N ARG A 234 -7.60 11.46 2.91
CA ARG A 234 -7.89 12.68 3.68
C ARG A 234 -8.71 12.39 4.93
N GLU A 235 -9.61 11.42 4.88
CA GLU A 235 -10.45 11.03 6.00
C GLU A 235 -9.70 10.18 7.04
N ARG A 236 -8.90 9.21 6.59
CA ARG A 236 -8.41 8.11 7.45
C ARG A 236 -6.92 8.18 7.78
N ILE A 237 -6.12 8.92 7.02
CA ILE A 237 -4.65 8.99 7.17
C ILE A 237 -4.24 10.41 7.56
N ARG A 238 -3.39 10.53 8.60
CA ARG A 238 -2.96 11.82 9.12
C ARG A 238 -1.70 12.35 8.44
N TYR A 239 -0.73 11.47 8.20
CA TYR A 239 0.56 11.81 7.62
C TYR A 239 0.83 10.92 6.41
N PHE A 240 1.18 11.54 5.29
CA PHE A 240 1.51 10.82 4.06
C PHE A 240 2.89 11.24 3.58
N ARG A 241 3.86 10.32 3.63
CA ARG A 241 5.21 10.55 3.16
C ARG A 241 5.20 10.60 1.64
N ASN A 242 5.34 11.81 1.08
CA ASN A 242 5.38 12.00 -0.36
C ASN A 242 6.78 12.33 -0.88
N PHE A 243 7.41 13.43 -0.47
CA PHE A 243 8.75 13.76 -0.93
C PHE A 243 9.83 12.89 -0.25
N VAL A 244 10.83 12.51 -1.02
CA VAL A 244 12.00 11.75 -0.57
C VAL A 244 13.26 12.56 -0.87
N PHE A 245 14.21 12.50 0.05
CA PHE A 245 15.48 13.20 -0.02
C PHE A 245 16.61 12.17 0.13
N ASP A 246 17.76 12.44 -0.47
CA ASP A 246 18.97 11.62 -0.39
C ASP A 246 19.86 11.97 0.82
N ASP A 247 19.49 13.02 1.56
CA ASP A 247 20.13 13.44 2.81
C ASP A 247 19.19 13.23 4.01
N ILE A 248 19.79 12.98 5.18
CA ILE A 248 19.11 12.79 6.46
C ILE A 248 18.65 14.15 7.04
N ASP A 249 19.37 15.25 6.75
CA ASP A 249 18.97 16.59 7.18
C ASP A 249 17.84 17.14 6.29
N THR A 250 16.61 16.71 6.56
CA THR A 250 15.43 17.14 5.81
C THR A 250 15.11 18.62 6.00
N LEU A 251 15.58 19.27 7.07
CA LEU A 251 15.38 20.70 7.29
C LEU A 251 16.30 21.55 6.41
N ALA A 252 17.48 21.03 6.04
CA ALA A 252 18.33 21.66 5.04
C ALA A 252 17.67 21.65 3.66
N ALA A 253 17.00 20.54 3.29
CA ALA A 253 16.32 20.39 2.01
C ALA A 253 14.99 21.16 1.92
N CYS A 254 14.17 21.09 2.97
CA CYS A 254 12.87 21.75 3.02
C CYS A 254 12.62 22.35 4.42
N PRO A 255 12.95 23.63 4.63
CA PRO A 255 12.83 24.30 5.92
C PRO A 255 11.40 24.43 6.47
N ILE A 256 10.40 24.11 5.66
CA ILE A 256 8.97 24.14 5.99
C ILE A 256 8.36 22.74 6.12
N MET A 257 9.17 21.66 5.99
CA MET A 257 8.70 20.28 6.16
C MET A 257 8.01 20.14 7.52
N PRO A 258 6.75 19.69 7.57
CA PRO A 258 6.07 19.39 8.81
C PRO A 258 6.46 17.96 9.22
N TYR A 259 7.64 17.83 9.81
CA TYR A 259 7.68 17.18 11.12
C TYR A 259 7.67 18.29 12.17
#